data_AF-A0A7J2U2Z4-F1
#
_entry.id   AF-A0A7J2U2Z4-F1
#
_cell.length_a   1.000
_cell.length_b   1.000
_cell.length_c   1.000
_cell.angle_alpha   90.00
_cell.angle_beta   90.00
_cell.angle_gamma   90.00
#
_symmetry.space_group_name_H-M   'P 1'
#
loop_
_entity.id
_entity.type
_entity.pdbx_description
1 polymer ?
#
loop_
_entity_poly.entity_id
_entity_poly.type
_entity_poly.pdbx_seq_one_letter_code
_entity_poly.pdbx_strand_id
1 'polypeptide(L)'
;MRIRLTERGLLLLSMMLSLVVVSTAVSDVIMLGIAMVIGVAIFSDLIYTSVGVVRSRCYCVGCGKRYRLWVWEEKELVLHILCRKHVSAVHLPKWAQVQEAQYGSGEVRIRIKTAFDYYGSYRLSVTVEKPSFLRLYTVLEDVDTGIELVVYPEALYWVLRVLGVLGLYIKGFAEPSMQQLLPTSTDFGEYTGSREYVSGVPLRRVDWRATAKFSRLYIKLFSVGGEASQVLAFDRRCIGRYTCDRIASALLTTAMALARSGSQTSLCYVDEWRCNVFDRGEELLLHTLNAVFQLNVVDYGQLYEFVEPPIVNVLQKLLKVRSSEGFEVMGDAIYIISNLFHDTEKIFDIGRRAVQKGIRCSVLTSARPWIDAGSSSEESAIKKSHRNVVRALKSVGVDVIEMDIRRARGATW
;
A
#
# COMPACT_ATOMS: atom_id res chain seq x y z
N MET A 1 -25.95 -12.97 -12.64
CA MET A 1 -27.21 -12.67 -11.91
C MET A 1 -27.53 -13.81 -10.97
N ARG A 2 -27.99 -13.50 -9.75
CA ARG A 2 -28.40 -14.51 -8.76
C ARG A 2 -29.75 -14.09 -8.19
N ILE A 3 -30.71 -15.02 -8.13
CA ILE A 3 -31.99 -14.80 -7.44
C ILE A 3 -31.84 -15.35 -6.02
N ARG A 4 -32.21 -14.55 -5.01
CA ARG A 4 -32.25 -14.96 -3.60
C ARG A 4 -33.66 -14.81 -3.06
N LEU A 5 -34.07 -15.72 -2.20
CA LEU A 5 -35.25 -15.49 -1.36
C LEU A 5 -34.90 -14.48 -0.27
N THR A 6 -35.81 -13.56 -0.01
CA THR A 6 -35.73 -12.68 1.16
C THR A 6 -36.19 -13.43 2.41
N GLU A 7 -35.95 -12.87 3.60
CA GLU A 7 -36.50 -13.41 4.85
C GLU A 7 -38.03 -13.54 4.80
N ARG A 8 -38.71 -12.57 4.16
CA ARG A 8 -40.17 -12.61 3.95
C ARG A 8 -40.58 -13.76 3.03
N GLY A 9 -39.85 -13.97 1.94
CA GLY A 9 -40.07 -15.11 1.07
C GLY A 9 -39.88 -16.44 1.80
N LEU A 10 -38.84 -16.54 2.62
CA LEU A 10 -38.53 -17.76 3.38
C LEU A 10 -39.65 -18.08 4.39
N LEU A 11 -40.16 -17.05 5.09
CA LEU A 11 -41.27 -17.18 6.03
C LEU A 11 -42.56 -17.63 5.34
N LEU A 12 -42.91 -17.04 4.18
CA LEU A 12 -44.11 -17.47 3.45
C LEU A 12 -43.97 -18.89 2.90
N LEU A 13 -42.77 -19.27 2.46
CA LEU A 13 -42.48 -20.62 1.99
C LEU A 13 -42.56 -21.64 3.13
N SER A 14 -42.03 -21.31 4.32
CA SER A 14 -42.13 -22.20 5.50
C SER A 14 -43.57 -22.31 6.00
N MET A 15 -44.34 -21.21 6.01
CA MET A 15 -45.77 -21.23 6.34
C MET A 15 -46.54 -22.11 5.35
N MET A 16 -46.32 -21.95 4.04
CA MET A 16 -46.95 -22.79 3.02
C MET A 16 -46.65 -24.27 3.24
N LEU A 17 -45.37 -24.64 3.43
CA LEU A 17 -44.95 -26.01 3.69
C LEU A 17 -45.60 -26.59 4.95
N SER A 18 -45.62 -25.82 6.05
CA SER A 18 -46.24 -26.26 7.30
C SER A 18 -47.75 -26.49 7.16
N LEU A 19 -48.45 -25.61 6.43
CA LEU A 19 -49.89 -25.75 6.17
C LEU A 19 -50.19 -26.97 5.30
N VAL A 20 -49.36 -27.27 4.30
CA VAL A 20 -49.51 -28.49 3.48
C VAL A 20 -49.35 -29.74 4.34
N VAL A 21 -48.31 -29.80 5.20
CA VAL A 21 -48.06 -30.95 6.07
C VAL A 21 -49.19 -31.17 7.08
N VAL A 22 -49.69 -30.10 7.70
CA VAL A 22 -50.80 -30.20 8.66
C VAL A 22 -52.10 -30.58 7.94
N SER A 23 -52.35 -30.00 6.76
CA SER A 23 -53.55 -30.30 5.96
C SER A 23 -53.58 -31.77 5.51
N THR A 24 -52.46 -32.36 5.08
CA THR A 24 -52.42 -33.77 4.70
C THR A 24 -52.59 -34.71 5.89
N ALA A 25 -52.11 -34.34 7.08
CA ALA A 25 -52.27 -35.12 8.29
C ALA A 25 -53.72 -35.10 8.82
N VAL A 26 -54.40 -33.96 8.75
CA VAL A 26 -55.76 -33.77 9.29
C VAL A 26 -56.85 -33.95 8.22
N SER A 27 -56.47 -34.04 6.94
CA SER A 27 -57.39 -34.04 5.78
C SER A 27 -58.29 -32.80 5.70
N ASP A 28 -57.78 -31.65 6.16
CA ASP A 28 -58.51 -30.38 6.16
C ASP A 28 -58.35 -29.65 4.82
N VAL A 29 -59.46 -29.54 4.09
CA VAL A 29 -59.55 -28.91 2.76
C VAL A 29 -59.38 -27.38 2.83
N ILE A 30 -59.74 -26.74 3.95
CA ILE A 30 -59.63 -25.28 4.11
C ILE A 30 -58.16 -24.88 4.22
N MET A 31 -57.39 -25.61 5.03
CA MET A 31 -55.94 -25.40 5.17
C MET A 31 -55.20 -25.62 3.84
N LEU A 32 -55.62 -26.61 3.05
CA LEU A 32 -55.08 -26.83 1.70
C LEU A 32 -55.37 -25.65 0.78
N GLY A 33 -56.59 -25.10 0.84
CA GLY A 33 -56.98 -23.92 0.07
C GLY A 33 -56.10 -22.70 0.38
N ILE A 34 -55.85 -22.43 1.66
CA ILE A 34 -54.96 -21.32 2.09
C ILE A 34 -53.53 -21.55 1.59
N ALA A 35 -53.01 -22.77 1.72
CA ALA A 35 -51.68 -23.12 1.22
C ALA A 35 -51.56 -22.93 -0.29
N MET A 36 -52.60 -23.28 -1.07
CA MET A 36 -52.63 -23.03 -2.51
C MET A 36 -52.61 -21.53 -2.86
N VAL A 37 -53.36 -20.69 -2.15
CA VAL A 37 -53.34 -19.23 -2.38
C VAL A 37 -51.94 -18.65 -2.13
N ILE A 38 -51.29 -19.06 -1.04
CA ILE A 38 -49.90 -18.65 -0.75
C ILE A 38 -48.95 -19.17 -1.84
N GLY A 39 -49.11 -20.42 -2.28
CA GLY A 39 -48.32 -21.01 -3.36
C GLY A 39 -48.46 -20.24 -4.68
N VAL A 40 -49.68 -19.83 -5.05
CA VAL A 40 -49.95 -19.02 -6.24
C VAL A 40 -49.28 -17.64 -6.11
N ALA A 41 -49.33 -17.00 -4.94
CA ALA A 41 -48.65 -15.72 -4.69
C ALA A 41 -47.12 -15.83 -4.84
N ILE A 42 -46.51 -16.89 -4.27
CA ILE A 42 -45.06 -17.14 -4.41
C ILE A 42 -44.70 -17.39 -5.89
N PHE A 43 -45.46 -18.25 -6.58
CA PHE A 43 -45.18 -18.63 -7.96
C PHE A 43 -45.36 -17.45 -8.94
N SER A 44 -46.41 -16.64 -8.76
CA SER A 44 -46.63 -15.43 -9.55
C SER A 44 -45.51 -14.39 -9.36
N ASP A 45 -45.02 -14.18 -8.13
CA ASP A 45 -43.88 -13.28 -7.88
C ASP A 45 -42.57 -13.83 -8.46
N LEU A 46 -42.39 -15.16 -8.49
CA LEU A 46 -41.27 -15.80 -9.17
C LEU A 46 -41.32 -15.60 -10.69
N ILE A 47 -42.50 -15.76 -11.32
CA ILE A 47 -42.70 -15.48 -12.75
C ILE A 47 -42.42 -14.00 -13.04
N TYR A 48 -42.96 -13.08 -12.24
CA TYR A 48 -42.69 -11.65 -12.40
C TYR A 48 -41.19 -11.33 -12.27
N THR A 49 -40.51 -11.96 -11.30
CA THR A 49 -39.07 -11.77 -11.09
C THR A 49 -38.25 -12.28 -12.28
N SER A 50 -38.54 -13.49 -12.75
CA SER A 50 -37.82 -14.13 -13.85
C SER A 50 -38.07 -13.47 -15.21
N VAL A 51 -39.30 -13.09 -15.52
CA VAL A 51 -39.65 -12.48 -16.82
C VAL A 51 -39.41 -10.97 -16.81
N GLY A 52 -39.73 -10.29 -15.71
CA GLY A 52 -39.66 -8.83 -15.61
C GLY A 52 -38.29 -8.34 -15.14
N VAL A 53 -37.86 -8.77 -13.95
CA VAL A 53 -36.70 -8.19 -13.25
C VAL A 53 -35.37 -8.70 -13.80
N VAL A 54 -35.27 -10.00 -14.08
CA VAL A 54 -34.04 -10.62 -14.64
C VAL A 54 -33.78 -10.15 -16.07
N ARG A 55 -34.82 -9.98 -16.90
CA ARG A 55 -34.66 -9.47 -18.28
C ARG A 55 -34.31 -7.99 -18.33
N SER A 56 -34.75 -7.20 -17.36
CA SER A 56 -34.34 -5.79 -17.26
C SER A 56 -32.90 -5.68 -16.75
N ARG A 57 -31.95 -5.55 -17.69
CA ARG A 57 -30.55 -5.28 -17.37
C ARG A 57 -30.33 -3.84 -16.93
N CYS A 58 -29.34 -3.65 -16.07
CA CYS A 58 -28.84 -2.34 -15.69
C CYS A 58 -27.53 -2.05 -16.44
N TYR A 59 -27.30 -0.78 -16.78
CA TYR A 59 -26.06 -0.35 -17.42
C TYR A 59 -25.59 1.00 -16.87
N CYS A 60 -24.28 1.20 -16.88
CA CYS A 60 -23.62 2.41 -16.41
C CYS A 60 -23.45 3.38 -17.59
N VAL A 61 -23.92 4.63 -17.44
CA VAL A 61 -23.83 5.67 -18.47
C VAL A 61 -22.64 6.58 -18.19
N GLY A 62 -21.81 6.84 -19.20
CA GLY A 62 -20.62 7.69 -19.06
C GLY A 62 -19.47 7.02 -18.28
N CYS A 63 -19.57 5.72 -18.05
CA CYS A 63 -18.57 4.88 -17.41
C CYS A 63 -17.67 4.24 -18.49
N GLY A 64 -16.44 3.82 -18.14
CA GLY A 64 -15.44 3.38 -19.14
C GLY A 64 -14.16 4.21 -19.16
N LYS A 65 -13.79 4.80 -18.02
CA LYS A 65 -12.57 5.62 -17.88
C LYS A 65 -11.48 4.81 -17.18
N ARG A 66 -10.24 5.02 -17.63
CA ARG A 66 -9.05 4.49 -16.96
C ARG A 66 -8.40 5.59 -16.14
N TYR A 67 -8.16 5.32 -14.87
CA TYR A 67 -7.50 6.23 -13.94
C TYR A 67 -6.18 5.63 -13.47
N ARG A 68 -5.19 6.50 -13.27
CA ARG A 68 -3.90 6.19 -12.67
C ARG A 68 -3.80 6.97 -11.38
N LEU A 69 -3.51 6.28 -10.28
CA LEU A 69 -3.53 6.84 -8.93
C LEU A 69 -2.35 6.29 -8.12
N TRP A 70 -1.88 7.04 -7.14
CA TRP A 70 -1.00 6.52 -6.11
C TRP A 70 -1.79 5.80 -5.01
N VAL A 71 -1.17 4.86 -4.29
CA VAL A 71 -1.86 4.07 -3.24
C VAL A 71 -2.46 4.92 -2.11
N TRP A 72 -1.92 6.11 -1.84
CA TRP A 72 -2.48 7.06 -0.85
C TRP A 72 -3.53 8.01 -1.42
N GLU A 73 -3.69 8.09 -2.74
CA GLU A 73 -4.66 8.99 -3.37
C GLU A 73 -6.09 8.43 -3.24
N GLU A 74 -7.00 9.34 -2.93
CA GLU A 74 -8.43 9.04 -2.89
C GLU A 74 -9.09 9.76 -4.06
N LYS A 75 -9.89 9.02 -4.84
CA LYS A 75 -10.63 9.57 -5.97
C LYS A 75 -12.12 9.50 -5.70
N GLU A 76 -12.78 10.62 -5.92
CA GLU A 76 -14.24 10.68 -5.96
C GLU A 76 -14.71 10.38 -7.37
N LEU A 77 -15.63 9.43 -7.49
CA LEU A 77 -16.25 9.05 -8.75
C LEU A 77 -17.77 9.17 -8.59
N VAL A 78 -18.42 9.65 -9.64
CA VAL A 78 -19.89 9.71 -9.71
C VAL A 78 -20.33 8.69 -10.75
N LEU A 79 -21.14 7.74 -10.31
CA LEU A 79 -21.69 6.68 -11.15
C LEU A 79 -23.15 6.99 -11.46
N HIS A 80 -23.50 6.87 -12.73
CA HIS A 80 -24.86 6.99 -13.23
C HIS A 80 -25.30 5.64 -13.77
N ILE A 81 -26.15 4.93 -13.03
CA ILE A 81 -26.64 3.59 -13.39
C ILE A 81 -28.11 3.71 -13.80
N LEU A 82 -28.41 3.33 -15.03
CA LEU A 82 -29.77 3.24 -15.53
C LEU A 82 -30.30 1.82 -15.35
N CYS A 83 -31.45 1.71 -14.70
CA CYS A 83 -32.13 0.45 -14.43
C CYS A 83 -33.62 0.61 -14.75
N ARG A 84 -34.20 -0.25 -15.59
CA ARG A 84 -35.65 -0.15 -15.89
C ARG A 84 -36.56 -0.47 -14.71
N LYS A 85 -36.04 -1.12 -13.67
CA LYS A 85 -36.76 -1.51 -12.45
C LYS A 85 -36.14 -0.84 -11.24
N HIS A 86 -36.93 -0.73 -10.18
CA HIS A 86 -36.50 -0.14 -8.92
C HIS A 86 -35.32 -0.91 -8.31
N VAL A 87 -34.35 -0.16 -7.81
CA VAL A 87 -33.15 -0.66 -7.13
C VAL A 87 -33.26 -0.29 -5.66
N SER A 88 -33.13 -1.26 -4.76
CA SER A 88 -33.24 -1.03 -3.31
C SER A 88 -31.89 -0.74 -2.66
N ALA A 89 -30.82 -1.35 -3.15
CA ALA A 89 -29.49 -1.21 -2.58
C ALA A 89 -28.41 -1.42 -3.65
N VAL A 90 -27.22 -0.93 -3.35
CA VAL A 90 -26.05 -1.08 -4.19
C VAL A 90 -24.89 -1.52 -3.32
N HIS A 91 -24.25 -2.61 -3.71
CA HIS A 91 -23.06 -3.13 -3.07
C HIS A 91 -21.84 -2.82 -3.92
N LEU A 92 -20.84 -2.28 -3.24
CA LEU A 92 -19.54 -1.94 -3.81
C LEU A 92 -18.47 -2.89 -3.26
N PRO A 93 -17.35 -3.04 -3.98
CA PRO A 93 -16.20 -3.73 -3.44
C PRO A 93 -15.65 -3.00 -2.21
N LYS A 94 -14.96 -3.72 -1.31
CA LYS A 94 -14.48 -3.20 -0.02
C LYS A 94 -13.63 -1.92 -0.11
N TRP A 95 -12.94 -1.71 -1.23
CA TRP A 95 -12.09 -0.55 -1.49
C TRP A 95 -12.86 0.69 -2.00
N ALA A 96 -14.16 0.59 -2.24
CA ALA A 96 -15.01 1.71 -2.67
C ALA A 96 -16.13 1.95 -1.64
N GLN A 97 -16.19 3.16 -1.08
CA GLN A 97 -17.19 3.54 -0.10
C GLN A 97 -18.23 4.47 -0.70
N VAL A 98 -19.51 4.20 -0.43
CA VAL A 98 -20.61 5.10 -0.80
C VAL A 98 -20.57 6.32 0.12
N GLN A 99 -20.46 7.52 -0.45
CA GLN A 99 -20.66 8.77 0.28
C GLN A 99 -22.14 9.17 0.23
N GLU A 100 -22.71 9.13 -0.97
CA GLU A 100 -24.10 9.51 -1.22
C GLU A 100 -24.69 8.58 -2.29
N ALA A 101 -25.93 8.14 -2.08
CA ALA A 101 -26.69 7.36 -3.06
C ALA A 101 -28.10 7.93 -3.20
N GLN A 102 -28.47 8.27 -4.44
CA GLN A 102 -29.80 8.75 -4.79
C GLN A 102 -30.49 7.69 -5.64
N TYR A 103 -31.61 7.19 -5.15
CA TYR A 103 -32.42 6.16 -5.79
C TYR A 103 -33.65 6.79 -6.45
N GLY A 104 -33.59 7.01 -7.76
CA GLY A 104 -34.71 7.49 -8.56
C GLY A 104 -35.55 6.36 -9.14
N SER A 105 -36.67 6.72 -9.78
CA SER A 105 -37.50 5.81 -10.57
C SER A 105 -36.80 5.43 -11.87
N GLY A 106 -35.84 4.53 -11.77
CA GLY A 106 -35.10 3.95 -12.90
C GLY A 106 -33.73 4.55 -13.20
N GLU A 107 -33.28 5.48 -12.37
CA GLU A 107 -31.91 5.99 -12.34
C GLU A 107 -31.36 5.89 -10.92
N VAL A 108 -30.12 5.45 -10.81
CA VAL A 108 -29.38 5.45 -9.54
C VAL A 108 -28.11 6.27 -9.74
N ARG A 109 -27.96 7.32 -8.93
CA ARG A 109 -26.74 8.14 -8.88
C ARG A 109 -25.99 7.86 -7.60
N ILE A 110 -24.72 7.52 -7.71
CA ILE A 110 -23.90 7.11 -6.58
C ILE A 110 -22.61 7.90 -6.61
N ARG A 111 -22.32 8.64 -5.52
CA ARG A 111 -21.01 9.22 -5.30
C ARG A 111 -20.19 8.26 -4.45
N ILE A 112 -19.08 7.80 -5.00
CA ILE A 112 -18.18 6.85 -4.34
C ILE A 112 -16.83 7.51 -4.09
N LYS A 113 -16.19 7.11 -2.99
CA LYS A 113 -14.82 7.49 -2.66
C LYS A 113 -13.97 6.22 -2.60
N THR A 114 -12.88 6.21 -3.36
CA THR A 114 -11.97 5.06 -3.43
C THR A 114 -10.89 5.14 -2.35
N ALA A 115 -10.61 4.02 -1.69
CA ALA A 115 -9.50 3.87 -0.76
C ALA A 115 -8.87 2.48 -0.94
N PHE A 116 -7.60 2.45 -1.33
CA PHE A 116 -6.87 1.23 -1.62
C PHE A 116 -5.95 0.87 -0.46
N ASP A 117 -5.89 -0.41 -0.11
CA ASP A 117 -4.93 -0.89 0.89
C ASP A 117 -3.57 -1.21 0.24
N TYR A 118 -3.54 -1.73 -0.99
CA TYR A 118 -2.32 -2.10 -1.73
C TYR A 118 -2.41 -1.77 -3.24
N TYR A 119 -1.29 -1.84 -3.95
CA TYR A 119 -1.18 -1.51 -5.37
C TYR A 119 -1.70 -2.60 -6.30
N GLY A 120 -2.11 -2.21 -7.51
CA GLY A 120 -2.62 -3.15 -8.53
C GLY A 120 -3.65 -2.54 -9.47
N SER A 121 -4.20 -3.37 -10.37
CA SER A 121 -5.34 -2.99 -11.21
C SER A 121 -6.64 -3.39 -10.52
N TYR A 122 -7.54 -2.42 -10.36
CA TYR A 122 -8.86 -2.57 -9.77
C TYR A 122 -9.92 -2.25 -10.82
N ARG A 123 -10.78 -3.22 -11.13
CA ARG A 123 -11.96 -2.99 -11.96
C ARG A 123 -13.17 -2.76 -11.06
N LEU A 124 -13.87 -1.66 -11.28
CA LEU A 124 -15.07 -1.33 -10.51
C LEU A 124 -16.29 -2.07 -11.07
N SER A 125 -16.71 -3.12 -10.36
CA SER A 125 -18.02 -3.74 -10.55
C SER A 125 -18.97 -3.31 -9.46
N VAL A 126 -20.22 -3.09 -9.82
CA VAL A 126 -21.26 -2.64 -8.89
C VAL A 126 -22.36 -3.68 -8.87
N THR A 127 -22.67 -4.24 -7.70
CA THR A 127 -23.77 -5.20 -7.58
C THR A 127 -25.04 -4.46 -7.17
N VAL A 128 -26.05 -4.47 -8.02
CA VAL A 128 -27.35 -3.84 -7.74
C VAL A 128 -28.36 -4.86 -7.22
N GLU A 129 -29.14 -4.46 -6.22
CA GLU A 129 -30.25 -5.24 -5.68
C GLU A 129 -31.59 -4.77 -6.23
N LYS A 130 -32.28 -5.66 -6.92
CA LYS A 130 -33.62 -5.41 -7.47
C LYS A 130 -34.65 -6.29 -6.76
N PRO A 131 -35.50 -5.74 -5.88
CA PRO A 131 -36.54 -6.52 -5.22
C PRO A 131 -37.67 -6.87 -6.20
N SER A 132 -38.32 -8.01 -5.98
CA SER A 132 -39.57 -8.37 -6.64
C SER A 132 -40.72 -7.49 -6.18
N PHE A 133 -41.87 -7.59 -6.85
CA PHE A 133 -43.04 -6.77 -6.53
C PHE A 133 -43.55 -7.04 -5.10
N LEU A 134 -43.65 -8.31 -4.72
CA LEU A 134 -44.03 -8.70 -3.35
C LEU A 134 -42.83 -8.75 -2.38
N ARG A 135 -41.62 -8.39 -2.85
CA ARG A 135 -40.35 -8.46 -2.10
C ARG A 135 -40.05 -9.86 -1.53
N LEU A 136 -40.56 -10.92 -2.14
CA LEU A 136 -40.25 -12.31 -1.76
C LEU A 136 -38.91 -12.76 -2.33
N TYR A 137 -38.53 -12.18 -3.47
CA TYR A 137 -37.27 -12.44 -4.16
C TYR A 137 -36.47 -11.15 -4.34
N THR A 138 -35.15 -11.28 -4.33
CA THR A 138 -34.21 -10.23 -4.72
C THR A 138 -33.31 -10.75 -5.83
N VAL A 139 -33.12 -9.93 -6.86
CA VAL A 139 -32.19 -10.22 -7.95
C VAL A 139 -30.93 -9.39 -7.73
N LEU A 140 -29.80 -10.09 -7.60
CA LEU A 140 -28.46 -9.52 -7.61
C LEU A 140 -27.94 -9.52 -9.04
N GLU A 141 -27.66 -8.33 -9.57
CA GLU A 141 -27.04 -8.14 -10.88
C GLU A 141 -25.72 -7.39 -10.72
N ASP A 142 -24.65 -7.96 -11.26
CA ASP A 142 -23.35 -7.29 -11.34
C ASP A 142 -23.33 -6.43 -12.60
N VAL A 143 -23.23 -5.12 -12.40
CA VAL A 143 -23.10 -4.10 -13.44
C VAL A 143 -21.62 -3.79 -13.62
N ASP A 144 -21.08 -4.09 -14.80
CA ASP A 144 -19.74 -3.66 -15.16
C ASP A 144 -19.76 -2.17 -15.50
N THR A 145 -18.97 -1.39 -14.79
CA THR A 145 -18.85 0.06 -15.05
C THR A 145 -17.79 0.35 -16.11
N GLY A 146 -16.92 -0.62 -16.45
CA GLY A 146 -15.77 -0.40 -17.33
C GLY A 146 -14.74 0.58 -16.77
N ILE A 147 -14.86 1.01 -15.50
CA ILE A 147 -13.88 1.87 -14.84
C ILE A 147 -12.73 1.00 -14.35
N GLU A 148 -11.52 1.32 -14.81
CA GLU A 148 -10.29 0.66 -14.40
C GLU A 148 -9.40 1.65 -13.65
N LEU A 149 -9.00 1.30 -12.43
CA LEU A 149 -8.11 2.09 -11.60
C LEU A 149 -6.79 1.33 -11.46
N VAL A 150 -5.73 1.90 -12.03
CA VAL A 150 -4.35 1.40 -11.87
C VAL A 150 -3.73 2.16 -10.71
N VAL A 151 -3.44 1.44 -9.62
CA VAL A 151 -2.88 2.00 -8.39
C VAL A 151 -1.41 1.65 -8.31
N TYR A 152 -0.54 2.66 -8.24
CA TYR A 152 0.90 2.50 -8.12
C TYR A 152 1.33 2.25 -6.68
N PRO A 153 2.40 1.44 -6.46
CA PRO A 153 2.98 1.22 -5.14
C PRO A 153 3.64 2.48 -4.60
N GLU A 154 3.73 2.57 -3.27
CA GLU A 154 4.47 3.63 -2.60
C GLU A 154 5.97 3.55 -2.86
N ALA A 155 6.50 2.33 -3.00
CA ALA A 155 7.89 2.10 -3.31
C ALA A 155 8.30 2.73 -4.64
N LEU A 156 7.40 2.77 -5.65
CA LEU A 156 7.70 3.42 -6.94
C LEU A 156 7.98 4.91 -6.75
N TYR A 157 7.22 5.59 -5.91
CA TYR A 157 7.47 7.00 -5.61
C TYR A 157 8.86 7.19 -4.99
N TRP A 158 9.23 6.36 -4.02
CA TRP A 158 10.55 6.43 -3.40
C TRP A 158 11.68 6.04 -4.35
N VAL A 159 11.45 5.10 -5.27
CA VAL A 159 12.38 4.80 -6.36
C VAL A 159 12.61 6.06 -7.20
N LEU A 160 11.55 6.75 -7.63
CA LEU A 160 11.68 8.00 -8.38
C LEU A 160 12.44 9.07 -7.60
N ARG A 161 12.16 9.24 -6.30
CA ARG A 161 12.90 10.17 -5.44
C ARG A 161 14.39 9.83 -5.39
N VAL A 162 14.74 8.58 -5.13
CA VAL A 162 16.14 8.11 -5.10
C VAL A 162 16.83 8.32 -6.44
N LEU A 163 16.17 8.05 -7.56
CA LEU A 163 16.73 8.30 -8.90
C LEU A 163 16.99 9.81 -9.13
N GLY A 164 16.10 10.69 -8.66
CA GLY A 164 16.30 12.14 -8.73
C GLY A 164 17.47 12.60 -7.86
N VAL A 165 17.60 12.03 -6.66
CA VAL A 165 18.73 12.23 -5.73
C VAL A 165 20.05 11.81 -6.36
N LEU A 166 20.07 10.70 -7.12
CA LEU A 166 21.22 10.24 -7.92
C LEU A 166 21.49 11.08 -9.18
N GLY A 167 20.72 12.16 -9.42
CA GLY A 167 20.92 13.07 -10.55
C GLY A 167 20.42 12.51 -11.89
N LEU A 168 19.63 11.44 -11.88
CA LEU A 168 18.97 10.92 -13.07
C LEU A 168 17.73 11.77 -13.33
N TYR A 169 17.62 12.36 -14.53
CA TYR A 169 16.52 13.25 -14.89
C TYR A 169 15.18 12.51 -14.88
N ILE A 170 14.17 13.10 -14.24
CA ILE A 170 12.81 12.57 -14.13
C ILE A 170 11.83 13.64 -14.56
N LYS A 171 10.91 13.28 -15.46
CA LYS A 171 9.88 14.21 -15.92
C LYS A 171 8.93 14.55 -14.77
N GLY A 172 8.80 15.85 -14.45
CA GLY A 172 7.85 16.34 -13.45
C GLY A 172 8.26 16.17 -11.99
N PHE A 173 9.48 15.69 -11.70
CA PHE A 173 10.03 15.63 -10.34
C PHE A 173 11.26 16.54 -10.23
N ALA A 174 11.12 17.64 -9.48
CA ALA A 174 12.23 18.50 -9.11
C ALA A 174 12.71 18.13 -7.70
N GLU A 175 13.52 17.07 -7.61
CA GLU A 175 14.30 16.84 -6.38
C GLU A 175 15.66 17.55 -6.51
N PRO A 176 16.08 18.30 -5.48
CA PRO A 176 17.46 18.75 -5.41
C PRO A 176 18.39 17.54 -5.44
N SER A 177 19.43 17.55 -6.27
CA SER A 177 20.37 16.42 -6.38
C SER A 177 21.09 16.16 -5.04
N MET A 178 21.69 14.98 -4.83
CA MET A 178 22.55 14.67 -3.65
C MET A 178 23.51 15.81 -3.30
N GLN A 179 24.07 16.45 -4.32
CA GLN A 179 25.02 17.56 -4.19
C GLN A 179 24.40 18.81 -3.52
N GLN A 180 23.07 18.93 -3.51
CA GLN A 180 22.31 20.00 -2.87
C GLN A 180 21.74 19.58 -1.50
N LEU A 181 21.62 18.27 -1.24
CA LEU A 181 20.93 17.69 -0.07
C LEU A 181 21.82 17.06 0.99
N LEU A 182 23.12 16.89 0.72
CA LEU A 182 24.07 16.65 1.80
C LEU A 182 23.82 17.73 2.85
N PRO A 183 23.57 17.39 4.14
CA PRO A 183 23.51 18.34 5.21
C PRO A 183 24.77 19.13 5.02
N THR A 184 24.56 20.40 4.70
CA THR A 184 25.62 21.35 4.64
C THR A 184 26.11 21.33 6.06
N SER A 185 27.19 20.57 6.28
CA SER A 185 27.72 20.14 7.56
C SER A 185 27.36 21.14 8.64
N THR A 186 26.84 20.66 9.76
CA THR A 186 26.65 21.47 10.97
C THR A 186 27.82 22.46 11.12
N ASP A 187 27.59 23.66 11.67
CA ASP A 187 28.65 24.66 11.93
C ASP A 187 29.74 24.15 12.92
N PHE A 188 29.72 22.85 13.23
CA PHE A 188 30.59 22.08 14.09
C PHE A 188 31.23 20.97 13.25
N GLY A 189 32.57 20.90 13.25
CA GLY A 189 33.36 19.94 12.51
C GLY A 189 34.73 20.49 12.08
N GLU A 190 35.62 19.60 11.63
CA GLU A 190 36.91 19.94 11.03
C GLU A 190 36.70 20.41 9.59
N TYR A 191 37.36 21.50 9.20
CA TYR A 191 37.31 21.99 7.83
C TYR A 191 37.97 20.98 6.88
N THR A 192 37.22 20.42 5.94
CA THR A 192 37.70 19.40 5.00
C THR A 192 37.97 19.92 3.60
N GLY A 193 37.42 21.08 3.24
CA GLY A 193 37.65 21.68 1.92
C GLY A 193 36.60 22.71 1.54
N SER A 194 36.56 23.05 0.25
CA SER A 194 35.61 24.02 -0.30
C SER A 194 35.01 23.53 -1.60
N ARG A 195 33.73 23.84 -1.83
CA ARG A 195 33.02 23.53 -3.09
C ARG A 195 32.32 24.77 -3.65
N GLU A 196 31.95 24.75 -4.93
CA GLU A 196 31.20 25.85 -5.55
C GLU A 196 29.81 26.00 -4.91
N TYR A 197 29.38 27.25 -4.76
CA TYR A 197 28.16 27.66 -4.07
C TYR A 197 26.91 27.17 -4.79
N VAL A 198 25.96 26.66 -4.01
CA VAL A 198 24.62 26.28 -4.47
C VAL A 198 23.62 27.27 -3.89
N SER A 199 22.63 27.66 -4.70
CA SER A 199 21.55 28.56 -4.26
C SER A 199 20.85 28.02 -3.01
N GLY A 200 20.66 28.89 -2.00
CA GLY A 200 20.01 28.54 -0.72
C GLY A 200 20.96 28.38 0.47
N VAL A 201 22.28 28.48 0.28
CA VAL A 201 23.27 28.37 1.37
C VAL A 201 23.53 29.76 2.00
N PRO A 202 23.57 29.90 3.34
CA PRO A 202 23.81 31.20 3.97
C PRO A 202 25.21 31.76 3.66
N LEU A 203 25.29 33.07 3.39
CA LEU A 203 26.52 33.78 3.04
C LEU A 203 27.64 33.67 4.08
N ARG A 204 27.30 33.40 5.35
CA ARG A 204 28.27 33.13 6.43
C ARG A 204 29.19 31.94 6.12
N ARG A 205 28.77 31.03 5.25
CA ARG A 205 29.50 29.81 4.88
C ARG A 205 30.41 29.96 3.66
N VAL A 206 30.47 31.15 3.06
CA VAL A 206 31.35 31.41 1.93
C VAL A 206 32.81 31.26 2.38
N ASP A 207 33.56 30.43 1.66
CA ASP A 207 35.01 30.43 1.76
C ASP A 207 35.55 31.58 0.93
N TRP A 208 35.74 32.74 1.58
CA TRP A 208 36.29 33.92 0.93
C TRP A 208 37.68 33.68 0.33
N ARG A 209 38.47 32.75 0.89
CA ARG A 209 39.81 32.43 0.39
C ARG A 209 39.75 31.66 -0.92
N ALA A 210 38.94 30.60 -0.99
CA ALA A 210 38.72 29.87 -2.24
C ALA A 210 37.98 30.74 -3.27
N THR A 211 36.99 31.52 -2.83
CA THR A 211 36.24 32.44 -3.70
C THR A 211 37.14 33.46 -4.38
N ALA A 212 38.07 34.07 -3.62
CA ALA A 212 39.04 35.01 -4.17
C ALA A 212 40.04 34.33 -5.14
N LYS A 213 40.39 33.06 -4.91
CA LYS A 213 41.33 32.32 -5.76
C LYS A 213 40.74 31.91 -7.11
N PHE A 214 39.46 31.56 -7.13
CA PHE A 214 38.80 30.95 -8.29
C PHE A 214 37.76 31.86 -8.97
N SER A 215 37.50 33.06 -8.43
CA SER A 215 36.53 34.04 -8.95
C SER A 215 35.11 33.50 -9.12
N ARG A 216 34.76 32.46 -8.35
CA ARG A 216 33.42 31.88 -8.24
C ARG A 216 33.10 31.76 -6.77
N LEU A 217 31.84 31.82 -6.37
CA LEU A 217 31.46 31.66 -4.97
C LEU A 217 31.75 30.22 -4.53
N TYR A 218 32.60 30.05 -3.52
CA TYR A 218 32.87 28.77 -2.86
C TYR A 218 32.34 28.79 -1.43
N ILE A 219 31.93 27.63 -0.93
CA ILE A 219 31.48 27.41 0.44
C ILE A 219 32.39 26.42 1.16
N LYS A 220 32.58 26.65 2.46
CA LYS A 220 33.35 25.77 3.36
C LYS A 220 32.60 24.46 3.58
N LEU A 221 33.32 23.35 3.57
CA LEU A 221 32.87 22.03 3.99
C LEU A 221 33.49 21.70 5.35
N PHE A 222 32.66 21.27 6.29
CA PHE A 222 33.10 20.75 7.57
C PHE A 222 32.77 19.25 7.64
N SER A 223 33.62 18.45 8.28
CA SER A 223 33.35 17.07 8.64
C SER A 223 33.25 16.97 10.14
N VAL A 224 32.19 16.37 10.66
CA VAL A 224 32.14 16.05 12.10
C VAL A 224 33.04 14.85 12.30
N GLY A 225 34.20 15.05 12.92
CA GLY A 225 35.11 13.98 13.30
C GLY A 225 34.42 13.02 14.28
N GLY A 226 34.19 11.79 13.79
CA GLY A 226 33.53 10.69 14.47
C GLY A 226 32.89 9.80 13.41
N GLU A 227 33.54 8.69 13.06
CA GLU A 227 32.99 7.67 12.14
C GLU A 227 31.79 6.98 12.81
N ALA A 228 30.65 7.67 12.87
CA ALA A 228 29.40 7.06 13.29
C ALA A 228 28.98 6.07 12.20
N SER A 229 29.41 4.82 12.33
CA SER A 229 28.94 3.73 11.46
C SER A 229 27.47 3.48 11.77
N GLN A 230 26.63 3.45 10.74
CA GLN A 230 25.21 3.12 10.87
C GLN A 230 24.94 1.79 10.18
N VAL A 231 24.09 0.94 10.77
CA VAL A 231 23.74 -0.35 10.17
C VAL A 231 22.28 -0.30 9.70
N LEU A 232 22.07 -0.59 8.42
CA LEU A 232 20.77 -0.82 7.81
C LEU A 232 20.61 -2.32 7.55
N ALA A 233 19.86 -3.01 8.39
CA ALA A 233 19.53 -4.41 8.21
C ALA A 233 18.19 -4.57 7.51
N PHE A 234 18.10 -5.49 6.55
CA PHE A 234 16.94 -5.68 5.70
C PHE A 234 16.60 -7.15 5.54
N ASP A 235 15.34 -7.50 5.79
CA ASP A 235 14.78 -8.81 5.47
C ASP A 235 14.12 -8.78 4.09
N ARG A 236 14.64 -9.60 3.17
CA ARG A 236 14.15 -9.69 1.79
C ARG A 236 12.80 -10.37 1.65
N ARG A 237 12.33 -11.07 2.69
CA ARG A 237 11.08 -11.82 2.64
C ARG A 237 9.90 -10.92 2.99
N CYS A 238 8.85 -11.01 2.19
CA CYS A 238 7.57 -10.34 2.43
C CYS A 238 6.42 -11.32 2.19
N ILE A 239 5.27 -11.05 2.82
CA ILE A 239 4.12 -11.98 2.83
C ILE A 239 3.28 -11.79 1.57
N GLY A 240 3.07 -10.55 1.16
CA GLY A 240 2.25 -10.20 0.01
C GLY A 240 2.44 -8.74 -0.40
N ARG A 241 1.63 -8.28 -1.35
CA ARG A 241 1.81 -6.97 -2.01
C ARG A 241 1.82 -5.82 -1.02
N TYR A 242 0.96 -5.85 -0.01
CA TYR A 242 0.90 -4.79 0.99
C TYR A 242 2.21 -4.69 1.77
N THR A 243 2.67 -5.80 2.34
CA THR A 243 3.89 -5.86 3.15
C THR A 243 5.14 -5.61 2.30
N CYS A 244 5.25 -6.15 1.10
CA CYS A 244 6.41 -5.92 0.23
C CYS A 244 6.56 -4.42 -0.12
N ASP A 245 5.46 -3.74 -0.46
CA ASP A 245 5.48 -2.30 -0.75
C ASP A 245 5.96 -1.49 0.45
N ARG A 246 5.58 -1.88 1.67
CA ARG A 246 6.00 -1.18 2.90
C ARG A 246 7.45 -1.38 3.21
N ILE A 247 7.94 -2.61 3.13
CA ILE A 247 9.33 -2.92 3.42
C ILE A 247 10.21 -2.22 2.38
N ALA A 248 9.83 -2.24 1.09
CA ALA A 248 10.55 -1.54 0.03
C ALA A 248 10.58 -0.01 0.26
N SER A 249 9.44 0.59 0.59
CA SER A 249 9.33 2.04 0.86
C SER A 249 10.16 2.44 2.09
N ALA A 250 10.09 1.65 3.16
CA ALA A 250 10.88 1.84 4.37
C ALA A 250 12.39 1.75 4.10
N LEU A 251 12.78 0.78 3.27
CA LEU A 251 14.18 0.57 2.90
C LEU A 251 14.72 1.77 2.13
N LEU A 252 14.00 2.25 1.12
CA LEU A 252 14.42 3.40 0.32
C LEU A 252 14.45 4.70 1.14
N THR A 253 13.43 4.94 1.96
CA THR A 253 13.37 6.14 2.81
C THR A 253 14.48 6.16 3.85
N THR A 254 14.73 5.04 4.51
CA THR A 254 15.79 4.91 5.51
C THR A 254 17.15 5.03 4.83
N ALA A 255 17.40 4.31 3.75
CA ALA A 255 18.67 4.41 3.00
C ALA A 255 18.92 5.83 2.47
N MET A 256 17.88 6.54 2.03
CA MET A 256 18.01 7.93 1.61
C MET A 256 18.32 8.87 2.78
N ALA A 257 17.71 8.68 3.94
CA ALA A 257 18.05 9.44 5.14
C ALA A 257 19.52 9.20 5.58
N LEU A 258 19.96 7.93 5.55
CA LEU A 258 21.34 7.53 5.85
C LEU A 258 22.33 8.09 4.84
N ALA A 259 22.05 7.96 3.54
CA ALA A 259 22.86 8.52 2.47
C ALA A 259 23.01 10.04 2.58
N ARG A 260 21.93 10.73 2.98
CA ARG A 260 21.98 12.17 3.25
C ARG A 260 22.85 12.47 4.47
N SER A 261 22.77 11.69 5.56
CA SER A 261 23.58 11.96 6.77
C SER A 261 25.10 12.00 6.53
N GLY A 262 25.58 11.38 5.45
CA GLY A 262 27.01 11.32 5.11
C GLY A 262 27.81 10.36 6.00
N SER A 263 27.14 9.61 6.88
CA SER A 263 27.75 8.57 7.70
C SER A 263 28.10 7.32 6.87
N GLN A 264 29.21 6.66 7.22
CA GLN A 264 29.49 5.31 6.73
C GLN A 264 28.33 4.39 7.12
N THR A 265 27.79 3.67 6.15
CA THR A 265 26.60 2.85 6.35
C THR A 265 26.83 1.43 5.88
N SER A 266 26.54 0.46 6.74
CA SER A 266 26.56 -0.96 6.42
C SER A 266 25.15 -1.43 6.04
N LEU A 267 24.94 -1.90 4.81
CA LEU A 267 23.69 -2.57 4.41
C LEU A 267 23.82 -4.07 4.61
N CYS A 268 23.02 -4.63 5.50
CA CYS A 268 23.05 -6.04 5.89
C CYS A 268 21.78 -6.77 5.47
N TYR A 269 21.92 -7.97 4.92
CA TYR A 269 20.78 -8.86 4.64
C TYR A 269 20.57 -9.82 5.82
N VAL A 270 19.38 -9.80 6.42
CA VAL A 270 19.07 -10.57 7.65
C VAL A 270 19.07 -12.09 7.41
N ASP A 271 18.70 -12.50 6.21
CA ASP A 271 18.63 -13.91 5.81
C ASP A 271 20.02 -14.52 5.52
N GLU A 272 20.88 -13.81 4.80
CA GLU A 272 22.23 -14.27 4.42
C GLU A 272 23.34 -13.89 5.41
N TRP A 273 23.07 -12.94 6.31
CA TRP A 273 24.07 -12.42 7.24
C TRP A 273 25.30 -11.81 6.57
N ARG A 274 25.06 -11.11 5.45
CA ARG A 274 26.08 -10.42 4.67
C ARG A 274 25.86 -8.93 4.73
N CYS A 275 26.90 -8.19 5.13
CA CYS A 275 26.90 -6.74 5.13
C CYS A 275 27.85 -6.20 4.07
N ASN A 276 27.41 -5.16 3.37
CA ASN A 276 28.28 -4.34 2.54
C ASN A 276 28.43 -2.99 3.22
N VAL A 277 29.67 -2.55 3.42
CA VAL A 277 29.98 -1.24 3.99
C VAL A 277 30.11 -0.24 2.86
N PHE A 278 29.45 0.91 3.01
CA PHE A 278 29.46 1.99 2.04
C PHE A 278 29.89 3.30 2.70
N ASP A 279 30.94 3.90 2.13
CA ASP A 279 31.41 5.23 2.52
C ASP A 279 30.63 6.34 1.79
N ARG A 280 30.09 6.02 0.61
CA ARG A 280 29.35 6.96 -0.22
C ARG A 280 27.86 6.64 -0.22
N GLY A 281 27.04 7.64 0.08
CA GLY A 281 25.58 7.51 0.05
C GLY A 281 25.02 7.11 -1.32
N GLU A 282 25.67 7.49 -2.42
CA GLU A 282 25.27 7.11 -3.77
C GLU A 282 25.35 5.58 -3.99
N GLU A 283 26.42 4.96 -3.49
CA GLU A 283 26.61 3.50 -3.59
C GLU A 283 25.58 2.76 -2.72
N LEU A 284 25.34 3.24 -1.49
CA LEU A 284 24.26 2.72 -0.64
C LEU A 284 22.90 2.76 -1.35
N LEU A 285 22.57 3.90 -1.98
CA LEU A 285 21.30 4.07 -2.70
C LEU A 285 21.19 3.15 -3.91
N LEU A 286 22.25 2.98 -4.70
CA LEU A 286 22.26 2.04 -5.84
C LEU A 286 22.06 0.59 -5.39
N HIS A 287 22.76 0.16 -4.34
CA HIS A 287 22.59 -1.19 -3.78
C HIS A 287 21.20 -1.39 -3.18
N THR A 288 20.65 -0.36 -2.54
CA THR A 288 19.30 -0.38 -1.98
C THR A 288 18.23 -0.46 -3.08
N LEU A 289 18.39 0.28 -4.18
CA LEU A 289 17.53 0.17 -5.36
C LEU A 289 17.55 -1.26 -5.92
N ASN A 290 18.74 -1.87 -6.02
CA ASN A 290 18.86 -3.25 -6.51
C ASN A 290 18.07 -4.21 -5.62
N ALA A 291 18.22 -4.08 -4.29
CA ALA A 291 17.50 -4.87 -3.31
C ALA A 291 15.97 -4.71 -3.45
N VAL A 292 15.46 -3.50 -3.70
CA VAL A 292 14.03 -3.27 -3.94
C VAL A 292 13.55 -3.86 -5.26
N PHE A 293 14.31 -3.74 -6.35
CA PHE A 293 13.93 -4.36 -7.62
C PHE A 293 13.85 -5.89 -7.51
N GLN A 294 14.70 -6.51 -6.69
CA GLN A 294 14.63 -7.95 -6.41
C GLN A 294 13.34 -8.37 -5.69
N LEU A 295 12.65 -7.44 -4.99
CA LEU A 295 11.35 -7.72 -4.36
C LEU A 295 10.18 -7.77 -5.37
N ASN A 296 10.40 -7.39 -6.64
CA ASN A 296 9.37 -7.34 -7.69
C ASN A 296 8.13 -6.48 -7.32
N VAL A 297 8.30 -5.48 -6.46
CA VAL A 297 7.23 -4.52 -6.11
C VAL A 297 7.00 -3.53 -7.24
N VAL A 298 8.10 -3.06 -7.84
CA VAL A 298 8.12 -2.08 -8.93
C VAL A 298 8.55 -2.78 -10.21
N ASP A 299 7.71 -2.70 -11.24
CA ASP A 299 8.05 -3.20 -12.57
C ASP A 299 8.77 -2.13 -13.40
N TYR A 300 9.74 -2.55 -14.21
CA TYR A 300 10.41 -1.68 -15.17
C TYR A 300 9.42 -1.08 -16.18
N GLY A 301 8.34 -1.82 -16.52
CA GLY A 301 7.25 -1.31 -17.35
C GLY A 301 6.61 -0.03 -16.78
N GLN A 302 6.44 0.04 -15.46
CA GLN A 302 5.90 1.22 -14.77
C GLN A 302 6.90 2.37 -14.76
N LEU A 303 8.21 2.10 -14.66
CA LEU A 303 9.24 3.13 -14.65
C LEU A 303 9.33 3.90 -15.97
N TYR A 304 9.10 3.25 -17.12
CA TYR A 304 9.12 3.92 -18.42
C TYR A 304 8.04 5.01 -18.56
N GLU A 305 7.02 5.02 -17.70
CA GLU A 305 6.03 6.10 -17.67
C GLU A 305 6.59 7.41 -17.10
N PHE A 306 7.66 7.33 -16.30
CA PHE A 306 8.23 8.47 -15.56
C PHE A 306 9.67 8.80 -15.96
N VAL A 307 10.42 7.79 -16.42
CA VAL A 307 11.85 7.85 -16.69
C VAL A 307 12.11 7.47 -18.15
N GLU A 308 13.05 8.17 -18.79
CA GLU A 308 13.39 7.90 -20.18
C GLU A 308 14.10 6.54 -20.34
N PRO A 309 13.84 5.78 -21.42
CA PRO A 309 14.40 4.44 -21.58
C PRO A 309 15.93 4.30 -21.46
N PRO A 310 16.77 5.26 -21.94
CA PRO A 310 18.22 5.19 -21.79
C PRO A 310 18.68 5.16 -20.33
N ILE A 311 17.98 5.89 -19.45
CA ILE A 311 18.29 5.97 -18.02
C ILE A 311 18.03 4.63 -17.33
N VAL A 312 16.93 3.97 -17.69
CA VAL A 312 16.58 2.63 -17.17
C VAL A 312 17.64 1.60 -17.57
N ASN A 313 18.18 1.68 -18.79
CA ASN A 313 19.24 0.78 -19.25
C ASN A 313 20.57 1.02 -18.52
N VAL A 314 20.89 2.28 -18.18
CA VAL A 314 22.05 2.62 -17.35
C VAL A 314 21.88 2.09 -15.94
N LEU A 315 20.69 2.25 -15.36
CA LEU A 315 20.37 1.72 -14.03
C LEU A 315 20.59 0.20 -14.00
N GLN A 316 20.07 -0.56 -14.97
CA GLN A 316 20.27 -2.00 -15.05
C GLN A 316 21.75 -2.42 -15.11
N LYS A 317 22.63 -1.58 -15.68
CA LYS A 317 24.08 -1.82 -15.69
C LYS A 317 24.73 -1.50 -14.35
N LEU A 318 24.30 -0.42 -13.68
CA LEU A 318 24.82 0.02 -12.38
C LEU A 318 24.40 -0.91 -11.23
N LEU A 319 23.27 -1.61 -11.33
CA LEU A 319 22.80 -2.52 -10.28
C LEU A 319 23.58 -3.86 -10.22
N LYS A 320 24.57 -4.10 -11.09
CA LYS A 320 25.37 -5.35 -11.14
C LYS A 320 26.57 -5.39 -10.18
N VAL A 321 26.63 -4.53 -9.16
CA VAL A 321 27.79 -4.43 -8.26
C VAL A 321 27.84 -5.61 -7.27
N ARG A 322 29.05 -6.18 -7.10
CA ARG A 322 29.35 -7.34 -6.24
C ARG A 322 29.46 -6.92 -4.76
N SER A 323 28.97 -7.79 -3.88
CA SER A 323 29.10 -7.67 -2.42
C SER A 323 30.46 -8.12 -1.90
N SER A 324 30.94 -7.48 -0.83
CA SER A 324 32.07 -7.96 0.00
C SER A 324 31.56 -8.69 1.26
N GLU A 325 32.43 -9.48 1.88
CA GLU A 325 32.09 -10.37 3.00
C GLU A 325 32.43 -9.75 4.36
N GLY A 326 31.57 -9.98 5.34
CA GLY A 326 31.81 -9.72 6.76
C GLY A 326 30.59 -9.18 7.48
N PHE A 327 30.22 -9.80 8.60
CA PHE A 327 29.21 -9.27 9.51
C PHE A 327 29.91 -8.89 10.82
N GLU A 328 30.17 -7.61 11.04
CA GLU A 328 30.45 -7.08 12.37
C GLU A 328 29.41 -6.04 12.73
N VAL A 329 28.74 -6.24 13.87
CA VAL A 329 27.83 -5.24 14.44
C VAL A 329 28.68 -4.13 15.05
N MET A 330 29.17 -3.25 14.20
CA MET A 330 29.91 -2.05 14.57
C MET A 330 29.12 -0.86 14.04
N GLY A 331 28.46 -0.15 14.95
CA GLY A 331 27.74 1.08 14.61
C GLY A 331 27.04 1.72 15.80
N ASP A 332 26.83 3.02 15.72
CA ASP A 332 26.19 3.84 16.74
C ASP A 332 24.66 3.71 16.72
N ALA A 333 24.10 3.26 15.60
CA ALA A 333 22.68 3.00 15.41
C ALA A 333 22.45 1.83 14.43
N ILE A 334 21.41 1.03 14.71
CA ILE A 334 20.95 -0.08 13.87
C ILE A 334 19.49 0.13 13.52
N TYR A 335 19.20 0.17 12.22
CA TYR A 335 17.85 0.21 11.67
C TYR A 335 17.55 -1.14 11.02
N ILE A 336 16.55 -1.86 11.53
CA ILE A 336 16.15 -3.17 11.00
C ILE A 336 14.81 -3.02 10.29
N ILE A 337 14.73 -3.41 9.03
CA ILE A 337 13.52 -3.35 8.21
C ILE A 337 13.05 -4.78 7.96
N SER A 338 11.91 -5.15 8.54
CA SER A 338 11.38 -6.51 8.44
C SER A 338 9.86 -6.57 8.63
N ASN A 339 9.24 -7.61 8.07
CA ASN A 339 7.85 -7.96 8.31
C ASN A 339 7.58 -8.61 9.68
N LEU A 340 8.62 -8.87 10.49
CA LEU A 340 8.54 -9.51 11.81
C LEU A 340 7.81 -10.86 11.80
N PHE A 341 7.82 -11.54 10.67
CA PHE A 341 7.23 -12.85 10.49
C PHE A 341 8.29 -13.93 10.27
N HIS A 342 9.39 -13.58 9.61
CA HIS A 342 10.53 -14.47 9.40
C HIS A 342 11.72 -14.08 10.28
N ASP A 343 12.52 -15.08 10.66
CA ASP A 343 13.76 -14.92 11.45
C ASP A 343 13.61 -14.00 12.68
N THR A 344 12.45 -14.04 13.32
CA THR A 344 12.12 -13.19 14.47
C THR A 344 13.07 -13.39 15.65
N GLU A 345 13.55 -14.63 15.86
CA GLU A 345 14.58 -14.94 16.85
C GLU A 345 15.89 -14.21 16.55
N LYS A 346 16.32 -14.16 15.28
CA LYS A 346 17.53 -13.43 14.87
C LYS A 346 17.37 -11.93 15.10
N ILE A 347 16.23 -11.37 14.67
CA ILE A 347 15.93 -9.94 14.85
C ILE A 347 15.94 -9.58 16.35
N PHE A 348 15.34 -10.43 17.16
CA PHE A 348 15.33 -10.28 18.62
C PHE A 348 16.74 -10.33 19.22
N ASP A 349 17.56 -11.29 18.81
CA ASP A 349 18.95 -11.44 19.25
C ASP A 349 19.81 -10.21 18.90
N ILE A 350 19.67 -9.68 17.69
CA ILE A 350 20.37 -8.47 17.25
C ILE A 350 19.96 -7.28 18.12
N GLY A 351 18.65 -7.06 18.26
CA GLY A 351 18.12 -5.97 19.06
C GLY A 351 18.58 -6.04 20.51
N ARG A 352 18.54 -7.24 21.12
CA ARG A 352 19.01 -7.46 22.48
C ARG A 352 20.49 -7.16 22.64
N ARG A 353 21.35 -7.66 21.74
CA ARG A 353 22.80 -7.42 21.80
C ARG A 353 23.14 -5.94 21.57
N ALA A 354 22.41 -5.26 20.68
CA ALA A 354 22.57 -3.84 20.42
C ALA A 354 22.27 -3.01 21.68
N VAL A 355 21.11 -3.23 22.30
CA VAL A 355 20.71 -2.52 23.53
C VAL A 355 21.68 -2.79 24.68
N GLN A 356 22.15 -4.04 24.85
CA GLN A 356 23.15 -4.38 25.88
C GLN A 356 24.48 -3.63 25.70
N LYS A 357 24.84 -3.29 24.46
CA LYS A 357 26.03 -2.50 24.13
C LYS A 357 25.78 -0.99 24.16
N GLY A 358 24.57 -0.54 24.50
CA GLY A 358 24.19 0.87 24.48
C GLY A 358 23.95 1.44 23.07
N ILE A 359 23.84 0.57 22.06
CA ILE A 359 23.59 0.97 20.65
C ILE A 359 22.09 1.18 20.45
N ARG A 360 21.72 2.28 19.79
CA ARG A 360 20.30 2.54 19.46
C ARG A 360 19.84 1.56 18.39
N CYS A 361 18.76 0.83 18.67
CA CYS A 361 18.18 -0.12 17.72
C CYS A 361 16.70 0.20 17.46
N SER A 362 16.38 0.45 16.20
CA SER A 362 15.02 0.70 15.73
C SER A 362 14.62 -0.33 14.69
N VAL A 363 13.44 -0.91 14.85
CA VAL A 363 12.82 -1.87 13.94
C VAL A 363 11.67 -1.19 13.22
N LEU A 364 11.75 -1.07 11.90
CA LEU A 364 10.69 -0.56 11.05
C LEU A 364 9.93 -1.76 10.49
N THR A 365 8.62 -1.79 10.73
CA THR A 365 7.74 -2.89 10.29
C THR A 365 6.40 -2.37 9.78
N SER A 366 5.69 -3.20 9.00
CA SER A 366 4.33 -2.89 8.57
C SER A 366 3.38 -2.87 9.77
N ALA A 367 2.51 -1.87 9.89
CA ALA A 367 1.54 -1.79 10.98
C ALA A 367 0.43 -2.85 10.90
N ARG A 368 0.17 -3.38 9.69
CA ARG A 368 -0.96 -4.27 9.41
C ARG A 368 -0.57 -5.42 8.46
N PRO A 369 0.41 -6.27 8.80
CA PRO A 369 0.89 -7.32 7.91
C PRO A 369 -0.19 -8.36 7.56
N TRP A 370 -1.23 -8.48 8.39
CA TRP A 370 -2.36 -9.38 8.17
C TRP A 370 -3.30 -8.97 7.01
N ILE A 371 -3.10 -7.80 6.39
CA ILE A 371 -3.83 -7.42 5.16
C ILE A 371 -3.52 -8.39 4.02
N ASP A 372 -2.32 -8.97 4.00
CA ASP A 372 -1.92 -9.95 2.99
C ASP A 372 -2.40 -11.39 3.31
N ALA A 373 -3.15 -11.61 4.40
CA ALA A 373 -3.63 -12.93 4.77
C ALA A 373 -4.67 -13.46 3.75
N GLY A 374 -4.55 -14.72 3.34
CA GLY A 374 -5.47 -15.37 2.41
C GLY A 374 -6.77 -15.85 3.07
N SER A 375 -6.80 -15.98 4.39
CA SER A 375 -7.99 -16.42 5.15
C SER A 375 -8.15 -15.69 6.47
N SER A 376 -9.37 -15.68 7.01
CA SER A 376 -9.66 -15.05 8.32
C SER A 376 -8.91 -15.73 9.50
N SER A 377 -8.67 -17.04 9.39
CA SER A 377 -7.88 -17.80 10.37
C SER A 377 -6.41 -17.34 10.35
N GLU A 378 -5.84 -17.26 9.15
CA GLU A 378 -4.48 -16.78 8.92
C GLU A 378 -4.30 -15.32 9.35
N GLU A 379 -5.27 -14.45 9.05
CA GLU A 379 -5.29 -13.05 9.48
C GLU A 379 -5.15 -12.94 11.01
N SER A 380 -5.94 -13.76 11.73
CA SER A 380 -5.93 -13.79 13.19
C SER A 380 -4.60 -14.30 13.75
N ALA A 381 -4.00 -15.31 13.11
CA ALA A 381 -2.71 -15.86 13.49
C ALA A 381 -1.56 -14.85 13.29
N ILE A 382 -1.48 -14.23 12.10
CA ILE A 382 -0.47 -13.21 11.76
C ILE A 382 -0.58 -12.04 12.73
N LYS A 383 -1.80 -11.54 12.96
CA LYS A 383 -2.05 -10.42 13.88
C LYS A 383 -1.61 -10.72 15.32
N LYS A 384 -1.88 -11.93 15.81
CA LYS A 384 -1.45 -12.36 17.14
C LYS A 384 0.07 -12.48 17.24
N SER A 385 0.70 -13.12 16.25
CA SER A 385 2.15 -13.29 16.17
C SER A 385 2.86 -11.93 16.15
N HIS A 386 2.48 -11.04 15.23
CA HIS A 386 3.04 -9.68 15.09
C HIS A 386 3.00 -8.91 16.41
N ARG A 387 1.83 -8.89 17.07
CA ARG A 387 1.67 -8.19 18.37
C ARG A 387 2.57 -8.76 19.46
N ASN A 388 2.80 -10.07 19.47
CA ASN A 388 3.67 -10.69 20.46
C ASN A 388 5.14 -10.35 20.21
N VAL A 389 5.60 -10.40 18.95
CA VAL A 389 6.98 -10.04 18.57
C VAL A 389 7.25 -8.56 18.85
N VAL A 390 6.35 -7.66 18.46
CA VAL A 390 6.48 -6.22 18.75
C VAL A 390 6.57 -5.96 20.26
N ARG A 391 5.74 -6.63 21.07
CA ARG A 391 5.77 -6.50 22.53
C ARG A 391 7.11 -7.01 23.10
N ALA A 392 7.60 -8.15 22.61
CA ALA A 392 8.87 -8.72 23.05
C ALA A 392 10.05 -7.79 22.72
N LEU A 393 10.13 -7.26 21.50
CA LEU A 393 11.17 -6.30 21.10
C LEU A 393 11.16 -5.04 21.98
N LYS A 394 9.97 -4.45 22.17
CA LYS A 394 9.81 -3.28 23.06
C LYS A 394 10.20 -3.57 24.50
N SER A 395 9.93 -4.77 25.03
CA SER A 395 10.31 -5.12 26.40
C SER A 395 11.83 -5.21 26.63
N VAL A 396 12.62 -5.36 25.56
CA VAL A 396 14.08 -5.39 25.61
C VAL A 396 14.69 -4.03 25.28
N GLY A 397 13.88 -2.98 25.09
CA GLY A 397 14.34 -1.62 24.83
C GLY A 397 14.61 -1.32 23.35
N VAL A 398 14.18 -2.19 22.43
CA VAL A 398 14.22 -1.92 20.99
C VAL A 398 13.04 -1.02 20.63
N ASP A 399 13.31 0.07 19.89
CA ASP A 399 12.26 0.92 19.36
C ASP A 399 11.59 0.25 18.16
N VAL A 400 10.26 0.25 18.09
CA VAL A 400 9.52 -0.40 17.01
C VAL A 400 8.56 0.59 16.37
N ILE A 401 8.85 0.92 15.13
CA ILE A 401 8.13 1.89 14.31
C ILE A 401 7.21 1.13 13.36
N GLU A 402 5.90 1.23 13.59
CA GLU A 402 4.87 0.60 12.78
C GLU A 402 4.38 1.57 11.68
N MET A 403 4.64 1.22 10.43
CA MET A 403 4.39 2.07 9.25
C MET A 403 2.98 1.85 8.68
N ASP A 404 2.22 2.93 8.47
CA ASP A 404 0.87 2.90 7.87
C ASP A 404 0.65 4.07 6.88
N ILE A 405 -0.04 3.79 5.77
CA ILE A 405 -0.39 4.73 4.66
C ILE A 405 -1.31 5.80 5.25
N ARG A 406 -2.20 5.38 6.17
CA ARG A 406 -3.22 6.28 6.72
C ARG A 406 -2.67 7.24 7.77
N ARG A 407 -1.55 6.90 8.44
CA ARG A 407 -0.91 7.77 9.44
C ARG A 407 0.01 8.83 8.83
N ALA A 408 0.60 8.58 7.66
CA ALA A 408 1.42 9.56 6.95
C ALA A 408 0.64 10.82 6.50
N ARG A 409 -0.70 10.78 6.54
CA ARG A 409 -1.62 11.88 6.15
C ARG A 409 -1.58 13.12 7.05
N GLY A 410 -0.85 13.09 8.17
CA GLY A 410 -0.73 14.21 9.12
C GLY A 410 0.64 14.90 9.15
N ALA A 411 1.63 14.37 8.44
CA ALA A 411 2.96 14.98 8.38
C ALA A 411 3.15 15.58 7.00
N THR A 412 2.85 16.88 6.88
CA THR A 412 3.50 17.71 5.88
C THR A 412 5.00 17.65 6.15
N TRP A 413 5.75 16.99 5.26
CA TRP A 413 7.21 16.99 5.26
C TRP A 413 7.74 18.04 4.30
#